data_AF-A0A2R6NFX8-F1
#
_entry.id   AF-A0A2R6NFX8-F1
#
_cell.length_a   1.000
_cell.length_b   1.000
_cell.length_c   1.000
_cell.angle_alpha   90.00
_cell.angle_beta   90.00
_cell.angle_gamma   90.00
#
_symmetry.space_group_name_H-M   'P 1'
#
loop_
_entity.id
_entity.type
_entity.pdbx_description
1 polymer ?
#
loop_
_entity_poly.entity_id
_entity_poly.type
_entity_poly.pdbx_seq_one_letter_code
_entity_poly.pdbx_strand_id
1 'polypeptide(L)'
;MPFARIASEWNHENQSLPDDVAQKLSRRDELATVRGISLDTQFSKVDPSRYGPSSLKESEVERIVIDMAKYPYLIFDINKSSTITFDVAQPFTVLDQYEECAASGNTPAFEAGIKITVDAKVHVDLKYGVAAQGTLVPPEMTEFGLFADFDATLNGSLSADALASINLNPGTIKVFEVALSGLDFPGIMTLGPIFQINAEAIVALTGNANMSVDLAYSVTGAQLFFPPSTGTSKGTFAPSNTSLQLSVAPKVNMQGGIEAHIIPTFLFRINALDAEANINLDLDAYAVSDLDLKESPSSSFLGCTSVTTGLTVNAGADASFYDLFNDSTSVRLYSKAFDLFKASVSHGQDNLLEIAASVQRIFPLLLQRSQNLQLLALVE
;
A
#
# COMPACT_ATOMS: atom_id res chain seq x y z
N MET A 1 25.99 23.31 1.08
CA MET A 1 24.82 24.19 1.23
C MET A 1 24.65 24.50 2.72
N PRO A 2 24.28 25.72 3.13
CA PRO A 2 24.03 26.01 4.55
C PRO A 2 22.82 25.19 5.04
N PHE A 3 22.93 24.56 6.21
CA PHE A 3 21.89 23.67 6.75
C PHE A 3 21.06 24.31 7.89
N ALA A 4 21.55 25.40 8.48
CA ALA A 4 20.84 26.21 9.47
C ALA A 4 21.35 27.66 9.48
N ARG A 5 20.57 28.57 10.05
CA ARG A 5 20.88 30.00 10.28
C ARG A 5 20.75 30.31 11.76
N ILE A 6 21.64 31.13 12.31
CA ILE A 6 21.46 31.71 13.65
C ILE A 6 20.32 32.72 13.59
N ALA A 7 19.16 32.34 14.16
CA ALA A 7 17.96 33.16 14.21
C ALA A 7 18.08 34.28 15.25
N SER A 8 18.72 33.97 16.39
CA SER A 8 18.99 34.92 17.46
C SER A 8 20.17 34.46 18.31
N GLU A 9 20.89 35.43 18.86
CA GLU A 9 21.95 35.25 19.87
C GLU A 9 21.65 36.19 21.05
N TRP A 10 21.78 35.70 22.28
CA TRP A 10 21.58 36.51 23.47
C TRP A 10 22.50 36.08 24.60
N ASN A 11 22.74 36.97 25.57
CA ASN A 11 23.38 36.59 26.82
C ASN A 11 22.36 35.83 27.66
N HIS A 12 22.67 34.59 28.03
CA HIS A 12 21.73 33.75 28.75
C HIS A 12 21.55 34.28 30.19
N GLU A 13 20.34 34.26 30.75
CA GLU A 13 20.13 34.76 32.13
C GLU A 13 20.88 33.91 33.16
N ASN A 14 20.92 32.60 32.94
CA ASN A 14 21.74 31.69 33.71
C ASN A 14 23.16 31.68 33.16
N GLN A 15 24.07 32.32 33.88
CA GLN A 15 25.52 32.32 33.62
C GLN A 15 26.26 31.19 34.36
N SER A 16 25.54 30.28 35.00
CA SER A 16 26.16 29.14 35.69
C SER A 16 26.70 28.14 34.69
N LEU A 17 27.93 27.73 34.90
CA LEU A 17 28.57 26.64 34.17
C LEU A 17 28.82 25.49 35.15
N PRO A 18 28.66 24.23 34.73
CA PRO A 18 29.17 23.10 35.49
C PRO A 18 30.66 23.30 35.84
N ASP A 19 31.06 22.92 37.05
CA ASP A 19 32.41 23.20 37.58
C ASP A 19 33.54 22.67 36.67
N ASP A 20 33.32 21.52 36.03
CA ASP A 20 34.26 20.89 35.11
C ASP A 20 34.43 21.64 33.78
N VAL A 21 33.41 22.41 33.38
CA VAL A 21 33.43 23.30 32.20
C VAL A 21 34.04 24.65 32.58
N ALA A 22 33.64 25.20 33.74
CA ALA A 22 34.15 26.46 34.25
C ALA A 22 35.69 26.44 34.41
N GLN A 23 36.24 25.36 34.97
CA GLN A 23 37.70 25.17 35.13
C GLN A 23 38.48 25.16 33.81
N LYS A 24 37.85 24.73 32.71
CA LYS A 24 38.48 24.68 31.39
C LYS A 24 38.46 26.03 30.69
N LEU A 25 37.47 26.87 31.00
CA LEU A 25 37.28 28.20 30.40
C LEU A 25 37.99 29.31 31.17
N SER A 26 38.31 29.12 32.45
CA SER A 26 38.93 30.13 33.33
C SER A 26 40.43 30.41 33.07
N ARG A 27 40.93 30.23 31.84
CA ARG A 27 42.36 30.38 31.53
C ARG A 27 42.79 31.81 31.15
N ARG A 28 41.89 32.78 31.12
CA ARG A 28 42.19 34.20 30.83
C ARG A 28 41.43 35.12 31.78
N ASP A 29 41.97 36.31 32.03
CA ASP A 29 41.50 37.34 32.98
C ASP A 29 40.09 37.92 32.69
N GLU A 30 39.30 37.28 31.82
CA GLU A 30 37.93 37.66 31.51
C GLU A 30 36.98 36.48 31.77
N LEU A 31 35.91 36.74 32.51
CA LEU A 31 34.87 35.75 32.78
C LEU A 31 34.17 35.38 31.48
N ALA A 32 34.11 34.08 31.16
CA ALA A 32 33.39 33.59 30.00
C ALA A 32 31.87 33.85 30.16
N THR A 33 31.26 34.50 29.16
CA THR A 33 29.81 34.73 29.14
C THR A 33 29.09 33.56 28.46
N VAL A 34 28.09 33.01 29.13
CA VAL A 34 27.19 31.99 28.53
C VAL A 34 26.24 32.68 27.56
N ARG A 35 26.26 32.26 26.29
CA ARG A 35 25.38 32.77 25.24
C ARG A 35 24.38 31.72 24.80
N GLY A 36 23.13 32.12 24.65
CA GLY A 36 22.07 31.33 24.03
C GLY A 36 22.04 31.59 22.53
N ILE A 37 21.82 30.53 21.75
CA ILE A 37 21.71 30.60 20.29
C ILE A 37 20.44 29.85 19.89
N SER A 38 19.66 30.46 18.99
CA SER A 38 18.53 29.79 18.33
C SER A 38 18.87 29.58 16.86
N LEU A 39 18.58 28.39 16.33
CA LEU A 39 18.83 28.02 14.95
C LEU A 39 17.50 27.84 14.20
N ASP A 40 17.41 28.34 12.96
CA ASP A 40 16.29 28.11 12.06
C ASP A 40 16.75 27.73 10.64
N THR A 41 15.82 27.28 9.79
CA THR A 41 16.07 26.99 8.37
C THR A 41 15.46 28.04 7.44
N GLN A 42 15.12 29.22 7.96
CA GLN A 42 14.42 30.28 7.21
C GLN A 42 15.42 31.25 6.57
N PHE A 43 16.18 30.76 5.59
CA PHE A 43 17.24 31.52 4.93
C PHE A 43 16.76 32.82 4.25
N SER A 44 15.48 32.93 3.89
CA SER A 44 14.88 34.15 3.35
C SER A 44 14.79 35.31 4.35
N LYS A 45 14.94 35.05 5.65
CA LYS A 45 14.97 36.06 6.72
C LYS A 45 16.35 36.64 6.98
N VAL A 46 17.39 36.21 6.27
CA VAL A 46 18.73 36.83 6.34
C VAL A 46 18.64 38.20 5.68
N ASP A 47 18.96 39.26 6.43
CA ASP A 47 19.15 40.59 5.85
C ASP A 47 20.55 40.66 5.22
N PRO A 48 20.67 40.61 3.89
CA PRO A 48 21.98 40.57 3.22
C PRO A 48 22.75 41.88 3.41
N SER A 49 22.07 42.98 3.74
CA SER A 49 22.70 44.28 4.00
C SER A 49 23.42 44.32 5.35
N ARG A 50 22.99 43.48 6.30
CA ARG A 50 23.52 43.42 7.67
C ARG A 50 24.64 42.39 7.83
N TYR A 51 24.57 41.30 7.07
CA TYR A 51 25.52 40.16 7.15
C TYR A 51 26.46 40.04 5.94
N GLY A 52 26.31 40.94 4.95
CA GLY A 52 27.06 40.92 3.70
C GLY A 52 26.64 39.78 2.76
N PRO A 53 27.10 39.79 1.49
CA PRO A 53 26.97 38.62 0.63
C PRO A 53 27.73 37.47 1.28
N SER A 54 27.02 36.40 1.63
CA SER A 54 27.61 35.21 2.25
C SER A 54 28.47 34.43 1.26
N SER A 55 29.64 34.98 0.92
CA SER A 55 30.78 34.19 0.50
C SER A 55 31.49 33.75 1.77
N LEU A 56 31.34 32.48 2.17
CA LEU A 56 32.42 31.83 2.90
C LEU A 56 33.66 31.97 1.99
N LYS A 57 34.51 32.97 2.27
CA LYS A 57 35.87 32.90 1.75
C LYS A 57 36.46 31.69 2.42
N GLU A 58 36.88 30.75 1.60
CA GLU A 58 37.68 29.58 1.94
C GLU A 58 39.04 30.06 2.47
N SER A 59 39.04 30.75 3.62
CA SER A 59 40.22 30.94 4.45
C SER A 59 40.34 29.67 5.26
N GLU A 60 41.39 28.88 4.97
CA GLU A 60 41.86 27.72 5.72
C GLU A 60 40.85 27.21 6.74
N VAL A 61 39.95 26.33 6.30
CA VAL A 61 39.16 25.52 7.21
C VAL A 61 40.18 24.66 7.95
N GLU A 62 40.63 25.16 9.09
CA GLU A 62 41.18 24.34 10.16
C GLU A 62 40.15 23.23 10.33
N ARG A 63 40.52 22.00 9.96
CA ARG A 63 39.65 20.83 10.13
C ARG A 63 39.14 20.91 11.55
N ILE A 64 37.83 21.11 11.73
CA ILE A 64 37.20 20.89 13.01
C ILE A 64 37.31 19.39 13.25
N VAL A 65 38.44 18.99 13.82
CA VAL A 65 38.62 17.66 14.39
C VAL A 65 37.79 17.69 15.66
N ILE A 66 36.56 17.19 15.56
CA ILE A 66 35.77 16.90 16.74
C ILE A 66 36.56 15.81 17.48
N ASP A 67 37.15 16.18 18.61
CA ASP A 67 37.83 15.23 19.49
C ASP A 67 36.78 14.26 20.02
N MET A 68 36.69 13.10 19.39
CA MET A 68 35.74 12.04 19.73
C MET A 68 35.97 11.50 21.15
N ALA A 69 37.12 11.77 21.78
CA ALA A 69 37.34 11.43 23.18
C ALA A 69 36.52 12.31 24.14
N LYS A 70 36.02 13.47 23.68
CA LYS A 70 35.29 14.44 24.51
C LYS A 70 33.77 14.30 24.42
N TYR A 71 33.27 13.67 23.35
CA TYR A 71 31.85 13.38 23.14
C TYR A 71 31.70 11.87 22.95
N PRO A 72 31.60 11.09 24.03
CA PRO A 72 31.54 9.64 23.93
C PRO A 72 30.30 9.14 23.18
N TYR A 73 29.28 10.00 22.98
CA TYR A 73 28.05 9.69 22.26
C TYR A 73 27.64 10.87 21.39
N LEU A 74 27.41 10.61 20.11
CA LEU A 74 26.73 11.53 19.19
C LEU A 74 25.29 11.04 19.05
N ILE A 75 24.31 11.84 19.45
CA ILE A 75 22.88 11.47 19.43
C ILE A 75 22.20 12.18 18.26
N PHE A 76 21.21 11.54 17.65
CA PHE A 76 20.30 12.18 16.70
C PHE A 76 18.84 12.01 17.14
N ASP A 77 18.00 12.97 16.73
CA ASP A 77 16.55 12.96 16.89
C ASP A 77 15.93 13.49 15.60
N ILE A 78 15.14 12.64 14.95
CA ILE A 78 14.52 12.90 13.66
C ILE A 78 13.01 12.84 13.85
N ASN A 79 12.32 13.90 13.43
CA ASN A 79 10.88 13.90 13.26
C ASN A 79 10.53 14.70 12.01
N LYS A 80 10.12 14.00 10.95
CA LYS A 80 9.84 14.61 9.65
C LYS A 80 8.73 13.86 8.94
N SER A 81 7.96 14.59 8.15
CA SER A 81 6.93 14.04 7.28
C SER A 81 6.97 14.65 5.89
N SER A 82 6.38 13.94 4.94
CA SER A 82 6.09 14.40 3.58
C SER A 82 4.65 14.05 3.21
N THR A 83 4.13 14.72 2.19
CA THR A 83 2.78 14.48 1.66
C THR A 83 2.87 14.33 0.15
N ILE A 84 2.14 13.35 -0.38
CA ILE A 84 2.12 12.98 -1.78
C ILE A 84 0.68 12.71 -2.17
N THR A 85 0.26 13.27 -3.30
CA THR A 85 -1.00 12.95 -3.96
C THR A 85 -0.66 12.46 -5.36
N PHE A 86 -1.27 11.35 -5.79
CA PHE A 86 -1.12 10.88 -7.16
C PHE A 86 -2.31 10.04 -7.61
N ASP A 87 -2.43 9.92 -8.93
CA ASP A 87 -3.47 9.17 -9.61
C ASP A 87 -2.85 8.12 -10.53
N VAL A 88 -3.42 6.92 -10.53
CA VAL A 88 -3.13 5.88 -11.51
C VAL A 88 -4.44 5.52 -12.19
N ALA A 89 -4.49 5.57 -13.52
CA ALA A 89 -5.66 5.16 -14.28
C ALA A 89 -5.19 4.42 -15.53
N GLN A 90 -4.97 3.11 -15.41
CA GLN A 90 -4.46 2.30 -16.51
C GLN A 90 -5.10 0.91 -16.53
N PRO A 91 -5.42 0.38 -17.74
CA PRO A 91 -5.69 -1.04 -17.93
C PRO A 91 -4.38 -1.84 -17.84
N PHE A 92 -4.45 -3.01 -17.21
CA PHE A 92 -3.36 -3.97 -17.12
C PHE A 92 -3.85 -5.33 -17.61
N THR A 93 -3.12 -5.93 -18.54
CA THR A 93 -3.33 -7.34 -18.90
C THR A 93 -2.50 -8.19 -17.95
N VAL A 94 -3.16 -8.94 -17.07
CA VAL A 94 -2.50 -9.82 -16.08
C VAL A 94 -2.08 -11.13 -16.75
N LEU A 95 -2.96 -11.66 -17.61
CA LEU A 95 -2.76 -12.91 -18.31
C LEU A 95 -3.44 -12.84 -19.68
N ASP A 96 -2.77 -13.30 -20.72
CA ASP A 96 -3.30 -13.43 -22.07
C ASP A 96 -2.64 -14.67 -22.68
N GLN A 97 -3.31 -15.81 -22.56
CA GLN A 97 -2.82 -17.10 -23.02
C GLN A 97 -3.89 -17.78 -23.85
N TYR A 98 -3.59 -18.04 -25.12
CA TYR A 98 -4.46 -18.78 -26.02
C TYR A 98 -3.66 -19.86 -26.72
N GLU A 99 -4.27 -21.03 -26.88
CA GLU A 99 -3.76 -22.18 -27.60
C GLU A 99 -4.78 -22.67 -28.62
N GLU A 100 -4.32 -22.81 -29.86
CA GLU A 100 -5.11 -23.44 -30.91
C GLU A 100 -5.08 -24.96 -30.72
N CYS A 101 -6.21 -25.54 -30.35
CA CYS A 101 -6.40 -26.98 -30.28
C CYS A 101 -6.77 -27.52 -31.67
N ALA A 102 -5.89 -28.31 -32.28
CA ALA A 102 -6.15 -28.94 -33.56
C ALA A 102 -7.36 -29.90 -33.52
N ALA A 103 -8.04 -30.04 -34.66
CA ALA A 103 -9.13 -30.99 -34.80
C ALA A 103 -8.64 -32.43 -34.51
N SER A 104 -9.42 -33.20 -33.74
CA SER A 104 -9.10 -34.59 -33.40
C SER A 104 -10.33 -35.47 -33.50
N GLY A 105 -10.31 -36.43 -34.44
CA GLY A 105 -11.46 -37.30 -34.72
C GLY A 105 -12.67 -36.51 -35.22
N ASN A 106 -13.78 -36.59 -34.47
CA ASN A 106 -15.01 -35.84 -34.75
C ASN A 106 -15.08 -34.48 -34.04
N THR A 107 -14.03 -34.10 -33.29
CA THR A 107 -13.96 -32.83 -32.58
C THR A 107 -13.32 -31.79 -33.50
N PRO A 108 -14.03 -30.69 -33.85
CA PRO A 108 -13.45 -29.62 -34.67
C PRO A 108 -12.30 -28.92 -33.92
N ALA A 109 -11.43 -28.24 -34.66
CA ALA A 109 -10.43 -27.36 -34.05
C ALA A 109 -11.13 -26.26 -33.25
N PHE A 110 -10.54 -25.90 -32.11
CA PHE A 110 -11.06 -24.84 -31.25
C PHE A 110 -9.91 -24.10 -30.58
N GLU A 111 -10.20 -22.90 -30.08
CA GLU A 111 -9.25 -22.12 -29.29
C GLU A 111 -9.55 -22.34 -27.81
N ALA A 112 -8.53 -22.74 -27.06
CA ALA A 112 -8.56 -22.79 -25.61
C ALA A 112 -7.71 -21.64 -25.08
N GLY A 113 -8.17 -20.92 -24.08
CA GLY A 113 -7.37 -19.80 -23.59
C GLY A 113 -8.05 -19.01 -22.50
N ILE A 114 -7.27 -18.17 -21.87
CA ILE A 114 -7.73 -17.25 -20.86
C ILE A 114 -7.13 -15.88 -21.05
N LYS A 115 -7.98 -14.87 -20.88
CA LYS A 115 -7.57 -13.49 -20.77
C LYS A 115 -8.08 -12.89 -19.48
N ILE A 116 -7.17 -12.31 -18.71
CA ILE A 116 -7.46 -11.62 -17.47
C ILE A 116 -6.96 -10.19 -17.59
N THR A 117 -7.89 -9.24 -17.52
CA THR A 117 -7.60 -7.81 -17.54
C THR A 117 -8.07 -7.15 -16.26
N VAL A 118 -7.26 -6.24 -15.76
CA VAL A 118 -7.53 -5.41 -14.59
C VAL A 118 -7.54 -3.95 -15.04
N ASP A 119 -8.69 -3.31 -14.98
CA ASP A 119 -8.81 -1.86 -15.16
C ASP A 119 -8.76 -1.19 -13.80
N ALA A 120 -7.59 -0.69 -13.37
CA ALA A 120 -7.47 -0.05 -12.06
C ALA A 120 -7.38 1.48 -12.18
N LYS A 121 -8.24 2.15 -11.42
CA LYS A 121 -8.19 3.60 -11.17
C LYS A 121 -7.99 3.82 -9.68
N VAL A 122 -6.82 4.31 -9.32
CA VAL A 122 -6.40 4.57 -7.95
C VAL A 122 -6.17 6.06 -7.78
N HIS A 123 -6.77 6.63 -6.75
CA HIS A 123 -6.43 7.96 -6.25
C HIS A 123 -5.96 7.82 -4.81
N VAL A 124 -4.81 8.40 -4.47
CA VAL A 124 -4.29 8.38 -3.09
C VAL A 124 -3.81 9.74 -2.67
N ASP A 125 -4.23 10.15 -1.47
CA ASP A 125 -3.61 11.19 -0.67
C ASP A 125 -2.86 10.52 0.48
N LEU A 126 -1.53 10.55 0.45
CA LEU A 126 -0.66 9.93 1.45
C LEU A 126 0.17 11.00 2.15
N LYS A 127 0.08 11.07 3.47
CA LYS A 127 1.05 11.75 4.32
C LYS A 127 1.80 10.70 5.13
N TYR A 128 3.11 10.67 5.02
CA TYR A 128 3.93 9.72 5.75
C TYR A 128 5.08 10.44 6.47
N GLY A 129 5.59 9.83 7.52
CA GLY A 129 6.73 10.38 8.25
C GLY A 129 7.37 9.38 9.18
N VAL A 130 8.55 9.75 9.67
CA VAL A 130 9.32 8.96 10.62
C VAL A 130 9.69 9.78 11.84
N ALA A 131 9.64 9.13 12.99
CA ALA A 131 10.28 9.53 14.23
C ALA A 131 11.39 8.52 14.54
N ALA A 132 12.63 8.97 14.73
CA ALA A 132 13.73 8.06 15.04
C ALA A 132 14.76 8.73 15.95
N GLN A 133 15.29 7.96 16.90
CA GLN A 133 16.33 8.39 17.83
C GLN A 133 17.40 7.31 17.99
N GLY A 134 18.62 7.73 18.30
CA GLY A 134 19.72 6.80 18.51
C GLY A 134 21.07 7.49 18.63
N THR A 135 22.13 6.69 18.52
CA THR A 135 23.51 7.15 18.58
C THR A 135 24.24 6.89 17.26
N LEU A 136 25.15 7.78 16.88
CA LEU A 136 26.05 7.61 15.72
C LEU A 136 27.35 6.91 16.12
N VAL A 137 27.75 7.01 17.40
CA VAL A 137 28.98 6.43 17.94
C VAL A 137 28.72 5.92 19.38
N PRO A 138 28.66 4.60 19.61
CA PRO A 138 28.52 3.55 18.58
C PRO A 138 27.20 3.73 17.80
N PRO A 139 27.15 3.32 16.52
CA PRO A 139 25.93 3.41 15.72
C PRO A 139 24.86 2.47 16.28
N GLU A 140 23.72 3.03 16.67
CA GLU A 140 22.57 2.29 17.19
C GLU A 140 21.29 3.09 17.00
N MET A 141 20.19 2.40 16.70
CA MET A 141 18.84 2.99 16.67
C MET A 141 18.04 2.49 17.87
N THR A 142 17.72 3.39 18.80
CA THR A 142 17.03 3.06 20.05
C THR A 142 15.52 3.28 19.96
N GLU A 143 15.08 4.17 19.08
CA GLU A 143 13.67 4.41 18.81
C GLU A 143 13.42 4.57 17.31
N PHE A 144 12.31 3.99 16.85
CA PHE A 144 11.83 4.13 15.48
C PHE A 144 10.30 4.05 15.47
N GLY A 145 9.68 4.95 14.72
CA GLY A 145 8.26 4.90 14.39
C GLY A 145 8.02 5.48 13.01
N LEU A 146 7.42 4.67 12.13
CA LEU A 146 6.82 5.09 10.88
C LEU A 146 5.34 5.41 11.14
N PHE A 147 4.84 6.51 10.59
CA PHE A 147 3.41 6.75 10.49
C PHE A 147 3.01 7.07 9.06
N ALA A 148 1.80 6.67 8.69
CA ALA A 148 1.18 7.03 7.43
C ALA A 148 -0.31 7.34 7.64
N ASP A 149 -0.71 8.57 7.32
CA ASP A 149 -2.10 8.99 7.20
C ASP A 149 -2.47 8.94 5.71
N PHE A 150 -3.56 8.26 5.34
CA PHE A 150 -3.97 8.17 3.95
C PHE A 150 -5.48 8.11 3.73
N ASP A 151 -5.89 8.75 2.64
CA ASP A 151 -7.18 8.58 1.99
C ASP A 151 -6.94 7.94 0.62
N ALA A 152 -7.75 6.96 0.25
CA ALA A 152 -7.59 6.28 -1.04
C ALA A 152 -8.93 5.88 -1.64
N THR A 153 -9.03 5.97 -2.96
CA THR A 153 -10.12 5.34 -3.71
C THR A 153 -9.52 4.36 -4.72
N LEU A 154 -10.06 3.15 -4.73
CA LEU A 154 -9.73 2.10 -5.67
C LEU A 154 -11.00 1.79 -6.45
N ASN A 155 -10.98 2.00 -7.76
CA ASN A 155 -12.01 1.54 -8.68
C ASN A 155 -11.35 0.60 -9.69
N GLY A 156 -11.48 -0.70 -9.43
CA GLY A 156 -11.02 -1.79 -10.28
C GLY A 156 -12.18 -2.39 -11.06
N SER A 157 -11.92 -2.87 -12.28
CA SER A 157 -12.73 -3.92 -12.89
C SER A 157 -11.83 -5.10 -13.22
N LEU A 158 -12.23 -6.29 -12.76
CA LEU A 158 -11.62 -7.55 -13.10
C LEU A 158 -12.46 -8.19 -14.20
N SER A 159 -11.86 -8.48 -15.35
CA SER A 159 -12.52 -9.25 -16.40
C SER A 159 -11.72 -10.51 -16.72
N ALA A 160 -12.43 -11.64 -16.81
CA ALA A 160 -11.88 -12.96 -17.10
C ALA A 160 -12.71 -13.61 -18.20
N ASP A 161 -12.06 -13.88 -19.33
CA ASP A 161 -12.63 -14.62 -20.46
C ASP A 161 -11.92 -15.97 -20.55
N ALA A 162 -12.64 -17.06 -20.27
CA ALA A 162 -12.10 -18.43 -20.30
C ALA A 162 -12.77 -19.26 -21.40
N LEU A 163 -11.93 -19.87 -22.24
CA LEU A 163 -12.29 -20.80 -23.31
C LEU A 163 -11.68 -22.16 -22.95
N ALA A 164 -12.52 -23.14 -22.62
CA ALA A 164 -12.16 -24.50 -22.21
C ALA A 164 -11.63 -24.68 -20.77
N SER A 165 -11.28 -25.93 -20.43
CA SER A 165 -10.89 -26.31 -19.07
C SER A 165 -9.44 -25.93 -18.78
N ILE A 166 -9.21 -25.09 -17.78
CA ILE A 166 -7.93 -24.45 -17.50
C ILE A 166 -7.68 -24.47 -15.98
N ASN A 167 -6.45 -24.79 -15.58
CA ASN A 167 -5.96 -24.63 -14.22
C ASN A 167 -4.65 -23.84 -14.27
N LEU A 168 -4.66 -22.61 -13.78
CA LEU A 168 -3.55 -21.67 -13.84
C LEU A 168 -3.41 -20.92 -12.52
N ASN A 169 -2.17 -20.83 -12.06
CA ASN A 169 -1.75 -19.94 -10.98
C ASN A 169 -0.41 -19.31 -11.41
N PRO A 170 -0.43 -18.13 -12.06
CA PRO A 170 0.77 -17.42 -12.47
C PRO A 170 1.51 -16.78 -11.27
N GLY A 171 0.91 -16.79 -10.08
CA GLY A 171 1.36 -16.04 -8.90
C GLY A 171 1.11 -14.54 -9.03
N THR A 172 1.74 -13.79 -8.13
CA THR A 172 1.65 -12.33 -8.09
C THR A 172 2.52 -11.68 -9.18
N ILE A 173 1.92 -10.81 -9.99
CA ILE A 173 2.56 -10.06 -11.08
C ILE A 173 2.53 -8.57 -10.73
N LYS A 174 3.69 -7.90 -10.79
CA LYS A 174 3.76 -6.45 -10.64
C LYS A 174 3.36 -5.78 -11.96
N VAL A 175 2.27 -5.02 -11.93
CA VAL A 175 1.71 -4.37 -13.14
C VAL A 175 2.02 -2.88 -13.22
N PHE A 176 2.34 -2.25 -12.09
CA PHE A 176 2.72 -0.84 -12.02
C PHE A 176 3.71 -0.60 -10.88
N GLU A 177 4.65 0.31 -11.07
CA GLU A 177 5.59 0.76 -10.03
C GLU A 177 6.00 2.20 -10.29
N VAL A 178 6.03 3.01 -9.22
CA VAL A 178 6.58 4.36 -9.24
C VAL A 178 7.30 4.66 -7.93
N ALA A 179 8.54 5.15 -8.05
CA ALA A 179 9.27 5.68 -6.91
C ALA A 179 8.67 7.04 -6.51
N LEU A 180 8.39 7.19 -5.23
CA LEU A 180 7.86 8.42 -4.66
C LEU A 180 9.00 9.24 -4.03
N SER A 181 8.80 10.55 -3.89
CA SER A 181 9.79 11.40 -3.22
C SER A 181 9.95 10.96 -1.77
N GLY A 182 11.17 10.59 -1.37
CA GLY A 182 11.48 10.11 -0.03
C GLY A 182 11.95 11.19 0.95
N LEU A 183 12.33 10.74 2.15
CA LEU A 183 13.02 11.54 3.16
C LEU A 183 14.49 11.07 3.23
N ASP A 184 15.42 12.02 3.24
CA ASP A 184 16.85 11.74 3.33
C ASP A 184 17.46 12.58 4.46
N PHE A 185 18.11 11.89 5.38
CA PHE A 185 18.90 12.43 6.49
C PHE A 185 20.35 11.97 6.28
N PRO A 186 21.17 12.79 5.61
CA PRO A 186 22.49 12.38 5.16
C PRO A 186 23.35 11.81 6.29
N GLY A 187 23.82 10.58 6.09
CA GLY A 187 24.67 9.86 7.05
C GLY A 187 23.93 9.22 8.24
N ILE A 188 22.60 9.32 8.29
CA ILE A 188 21.78 8.75 9.38
C ILE A 188 20.75 7.77 8.83
N MET A 189 19.83 8.24 7.98
CA MET A 189 18.69 7.44 7.52
C MET A 189 18.15 7.95 6.18
N THR A 190 17.63 7.05 5.37
CA THR A 190 16.74 7.34 4.24
C THR A 190 15.45 6.56 4.36
N LEU A 191 14.35 7.18 3.93
CA LEU A 191 13.03 6.58 3.81
C LEU A 191 12.54 6.80 2.38
N GLY A 192 12.62 5.75 1.55
CA GLY A 192 12.23 5.79 0.14
C GLY A 192 10.91 5.06 -0.09
N PRO A 193 9.76 5.76 -0.15
CA PRO A 193 8.50 5.14 -0.50
C PRO A 193 8.46 4.77 -2.00
N ILE A 194 7.90 3.61 -2.28
CA ILE A 194 7.58 3.13 -3.62
C ILE A 194 6.10 2.76 -3.60
N PHE A 195 5.34 3.22 -4.59
CA PHE A 195 4.00 2.72 -4.82
C PHE A 195 4.03 1.70 -5.94
N GLN A 196 3.42 0.55 -5.72
CA GLN A 196 3.29 -0.50 -6.72
C GLN A 196 1.87 -1.05 -6.73
N ILE A 197 1.44 -1.55 -7.88
CA ILE A 197 0.21 -2.34 -8.00
C ILE A 197 0.64 -3.74 -8.42
N ASN A 198 0.26 -4.71 -7.61
CA ASN A 198 0.40 -6.12 -7.95
C ASN A 198 -0.98 -6.69 -8.30
N ALA A 199 -1.00 -7.66 -9.20
CA ALA A 199 -2.20 -8.41 -9.54
C ALA A 199 -1.90 -9.91 -9.41
N GLU A 200 -2.87 -10.67 -8.92
CA GLU A 200 -2.77 -12.13 -8.82
C GLU A 200 -4.08 -12.72 -9.30
N ALA A 201 -4.02 -13.87 -9.98
CA ALA A 201 -5.21 -14.53 -10.47
C ALA A 201 -5.04 -16.05 -10.43
N ILE A 202 -5.89 -16.73 -9.67
CA ILE A 202 -5.96 -18.18 -9.59
C ILE A 202 -7.21 -18.62 -10.34
N VAL A 203 -7.04 -19.46 -11.35
CA VAL A 203 -8.15 -19.93 -12.17
C VAL A 203 -8.13 -21.44 -12.21
N ALA A 204 -9.24 -22.04 -11.81
CA ALA A 204 -9.47 -23.46 -11.97
C ALA A 204 -10.89 -23.62 -12.50
N LEU A 205 -11.08 -23.65 -13.82
CA LEU A 205 -12.40 -23.71 -14.45
C LEU A 205 -12.49 -24.86 -15.44
N THR A 206 -13.68 -25.45 -15.55
CA THR A 206 -14.04 -26.31 -16.68
C THR A 206 -15.11 -25.64 -17.54
N GLY A 207 -14.86 -25.44 -18.83
CA GLY A 207 -15.84 -24.89 -19.77
C GLY A 207 -15.67 -23.40 -20.08
N ASN A 208 -16.62 -22.82 -20.82
CA ASN A 208 -16.51 -21.45 -21.30
C ASN A 208 -17.30 -20.48 -20.41
N ALA A 209 -16.62 -19.49 -19.86
CA ALA A 209 -17.20 -18.48 -18.98
C ALA A 209 -16.56 -17.12 -19.22
N ASN A 210 -17.39 -16.07 -19.26
CA ASN A 210 -16.93 -14.69 -19.22
C ASN A 210 -17.49 -14.05 -17.95
N MET A 211 -16.59 -13.52 -17.13
CA MET A 211 -16.90 -12.90 -15.86
C MET A 211 -16.30 -11.49 -15.83
N SER A 212 -17.07 -10.53 -15.34
CA SER A 212 -16.58 -9.19 -15.04
C SER A 212 -17.11 -8.75 -13.68
N VAL A 213 -16.23 -8.31 -12.78
CA VAL A 213 -16.55 -7.88 -11.42
C VAL A 213 -15.89 -6.54 -11.19
N ASP A 214 -16.67 -5.53 -10.80
CA ASP A 214 -16.10 -4.28 -10.34
C ASP A 214 -15.69 -4.41 -8.87
N LEU A 215 -14.47 -4.01 -8.57
CA LEU A 215 -13.87 -3.94 -7.25
C LEU A 215 -13.68 -2.48 -6.88
N ALA A 216 -14.67 -1.91 -6.19
CA ALA A 216 -14.66 -0.51 -5.80
C ALA A 216 -14.59 -0.37 -4.27
N TYR A 217 -13.58 0.34 -3.77
CA TYR A 217 -13.36 0.58 -2.35
C TYR A 217 -12.92 2.02 -2.07
N SER A 218 -13.36 2.55 -0.94
CA SER A 218 -12.93 3.84 -0.42
C SER A 218 -12.33 3.67 0.97
N VAL A 219 -11.18 4.28 1.18
CA VAL A 219 -10.48 4.38 2.45
C VAL A 219 -10.48 5.84 2.87
N THR A 220 -10.94 6.13 4.09
CA THR A 220 -11.00 7.49 4.62
C THR A 220 -10.38 7.56 6.02
N GLY A 221 -9.47 8.51 6.21
CA GLY A 221 -8.78 8.79 7.47
C GLY A 221 -8.03 7.59 8.01
N ALA A 222 -7.46 6.75 7.13
CA ALA A 222 -6.67 5.63 7.58
C ALA A 222 -5.34 6.12 8.14
N GLN A 223 -4.93 5.54 9.27
CA GLN A 223 -3.71 5.86 9.98
C GLN A 223 -3.00 4.54 10.28
N LEU A 224 -1.75 4.45 9.83
CA LEU A 224 -0.80 3.41 10.18
C LEU A 224 0.21 3.99 11.16
N PHE A 225 0.50 3.24 12.23
CA PHE A 225 1.66 3.40 13.08
C PHE A 225 2.43 2.08 13.11
N PHE A 226 3.72 2.12 12.79
CA PHE A 226 4.58 0.94 12.69
C PHE A 226 5.94 1.19 13.36
N PRO A 227 6.44 0.28 14.22
CA PRO A 227 5.77 -0.94 14.68
C PRO A 227 4.52 -0.63 15.53
N PRO A 228 3.61 -1.60 15.75
CA PRO A 228 2.35 -1.36 16.46
C PRO A 228 2.50 -0.87 17.91
N SER A 229 3.70 -0.98 18.49
CA SER A 229 4.03 -0.41 19.80
C SER A 229 4.08 1.12 19.82
N THR A 230 4.22 1.77 18.65
CA THR A 230 4.40 3.23 18.52
C THR A 230 3.08 4.01 18.49
N GLY A 231 1.95 3.34 18.28
CA GLY A 231 0.65 3.98 18.20
C GLY A 231 -0.46 3.03 17.76
N THR A 232 -1.70 3.50 17.80
CA THR A 232 -2.87 2.73 17.35
C THR A 232 -3.20 3.06 15.91
N SER A 233 -3.14 2.06 15.05
CA SER A 233 -3.59 2.16 13.65
C SER A 233 -5.12 2.06 13.58
N LYS A 234 -5.75 2.86 12.70
CA LYS A 234 -7.23 2.93 12.54
C LYS A 234 -7.60 3.42 11.15
N GLY A 235 -8.89 3.40 10.81
CA GLY A 235 -9.38 3.96 9.55
C GLY A 235 -10.82 3.56 9.28
N THR A 236 -11.46 4.21 8.31
CA THR A 236 -12.76 3.79 7.78
C THR A 236 -12.56 3.20 6.40
N PHE A 237 -13.07 1.98 6.21
CA PHE A 237 -12.95 1.23 4.96
C PHE A 237 -14.34 0.79 4.53
N ALA A 238 -14.77 1.25 3.36
CA ALA A 238 -16.10 0.99 2.84
C ALA A 238 -16.04 0.46 1.40
N PRO A 239 -16.82 -0.58 1.07
CA PRO A 239 -17.07 -0.91 -0.32
C PRO A 239 -17.85 0.22 -0.98
N SER A 240 -17.53 0.49 -2.25
CA SER A 240 -18.28 1.39 -3.13
C SER A 240 -19.20 0.56 -4.04
N ASN A 241 -19.78 1.18 -5.07
CA ASN A 241 -20.66 0.48 -6.01
C ASN A 241 -19.88 -0.56 -6.83
N THR A 242 -20.11 -1.83 -6.52
CA THR A 242 -19.58 -2.98 -7.27
C THR A 242 -20.67 -3.53 -8.19
N SER A 243 -20.47 -3.47 -9.51
CA SER A 243 -21.30 -4.21 -10.46
C SER A 243 -20.73 -5.60 -10.73
N LEU A 244 -21.60 -6.53 -11.08
CA LEU A 244 -21.24 -7.89 -11.47
C LEU A 244 -21.84 -8.15 -12.85
N GLN A 245 -21.10 -8.83 -13.72
CA GLN A 245 -21.59 -9.39 -14.97
C GLN A 245 -21.05 -10.80 -15.10
N LEU A 246 -21.95 -11.79 -15.22
CA LEU A 246 -21.58 -13.18 -15.42
C LEU A 246 -22.33 -13.71 -16.65
N SER A 247 -21.59 -14.24 -17.61
CA SER A 247 -22.17 -14.90 -18.77
C SER A 247 -21.49 -16.25 -19.01
N VAL A 248 -22.31 -17.26 -19.27
CA VAL A 248 -21.87 -18.65 -19.38
C VAL A 248 -22.54 -19.32 -20.56
N ALA A 249 -21.81 -20.19 -21.26
CA ALA A 249 -22.37 -20.90 -22.40
C ALA A 249 -23.37 -21.99 -21.94
N PRO A 250 -24.60 -22.05 -22.48
CA PRO A 250 -25.71 -22.84 -21.92
C PRO A 250 -25.64 -24.37 -22.14
N LYS A 251 -24.47 -24.96 -22.42
CA LYS A 251 -24.34 -26.40 -22.77
C LYS A 251 -23.12 -27.12 -22.17
N VAL A 252 -22.54 -26.58 -21.11
CA VAL A 252 -21.32 -27.14 -20.51
C VAL A 252 -21.49 -27.40 -19.02
N ASN A 253 -21.04 -28.58 -18.58
CA ASN A 253 -20.72 -28.79 -17.16
C ASN A 253 -19.60 -27.80 -16.81
N MET A 254 -19.88 -26.91 -15.88
CA MET A 254 -18.88 -25.98 -15.36
C MET A 254 -18.68 -26.23 -13.89
N GLN A 255 -17.47 -26.60 -13.53
CA GLN A 255 -17.04 -26.70 -12.16
C GLN A 255 -15.74 -25.92 -12.03
N GLY A 256 -15.62 -25.16 -10.96
CA GLY A 256 -14.40 -24.43 -10.70
C GLY A 256 -14.59 -23.11 -10.00
N GLY A 257 -13.53 -22.32 -10.00
CA GLY A 257 -13.55 -20.96 -9.52
C GLY A 257 -12.49 -20.08 -10.16
N ILE A 258 -12.73 -18.78 -10.04
CA ILE A 258 -11.77 -17.72 -10.35
C ILE A 258 -11.58 -16.93 -9.07
N GLU A 259 -10.33 -16.79 -8.64
CA GLU A 259 -9.92 -15.88 -7.60
C GLU A 259 -8.97 -14.87 -8.21
N ALA A 260 -9.16 -13.59 -7.93
CA ALA A 260 -8.24 -12.56 -8.37
C ALA A 260 -8.10 -11.46 -7.34
N HIS A 261 -6.88 -10.93 -7.28
CA HIS A 261 -6.46 -9.90 -6.35
C HIS A 261 -5.88 -8.71 -7.13
N ILE A 262 -6.18 -7.52 -6.64
CA ILE A 262 -5.51 -6.28 -7.00
C ILE A 262 -4.97 -5.71 -5.70
N ILE A 263 -3.64 -5.60 -5.61
CA ILE A 263 -2.94 -5.29 -4.37
C ILE A 263 -2.10 -4.02 -4.60
N PRO A 264 -2.68 -2.81 -4.43
CA PRO A 264 -1.90 -1.61 -4.22
C PRO A 264 -1.05 -1.73 -2.95
N THR A 265 0.25 -1.47 -3.07
CA THR A 265 1.22 -1.53 -1.98
C THR A 265 2.00 -0.24 -1.89
N PHE A 266 2.10 0.33 -0.68
CA PHE A 266 3.13 1.30 -0.34
C PHE A 266 4.28 0.58 0.34
N LEU A 267 5.43 0.54 -0.32
CA LEU A 267 6.66 -0.03 0.22
C LEU A 267 7.55 1.11 0.74
N PHE A 268 7.75 1.16 2.04
CA PHE A 268 8.64 2.12 2.70
C PHE A 268 10.00 1.47 2.91
N ARG A 269 10.95 1.75 2.02
CA ARG A 269 12.33 1.29 2.19
C ARG A 269 13.05 2.14 3.20
N ILE A 270 13.54 1.52 4.26
CA ILE A 270 14.32 2.16 5.32
C ILE A 270 15.76 1.70 5.19
N ASN A 271 16.69 2.64 5.09
CA ASN A 271 18.10 2.37 5.25
C ASN A 271 18.63 3.34 6.30
N ALA A 272 19.11 2.82 7.44
CA ALA A 272 19.59 3.65 8.53
C ALA A 272 20.84 3.05 9.19
N LEU A 273 21.88 3.87 9.27
CA LEU A 273 23.22 3.48 9.71
C LEU A 273 23.72 2.23 8.96
N ASP A 274 23.72 1.06 9.61
CA ASP A 274 24.14 -0.23 9.06
C ASP A 274 23.00 -1.25 8.87
N ALA A 275 21.74 -0.82 9.02
CA ALA A 275 20.56 -1.67 8.86
C ALA A 275 19.63 -1.23 7.72
N GLU A 276 18.98 -2.21 7.09
CA GLU A 276 17.97 -2.01 6.04
C GLU A 276 16.74 -2.89 6.32
N ALA A 277 15.54 -2.35 6.09
CA ALA A 277 14.29 -3.08 6.18
C ALA A 277 13.24 -2.41 5.28
N ASN A 278 12.25 -3.17 4.80
CA ASN A 278 11.08 -2.63 4.14
C ASN A 278 9.84 -2.81 5.02
N ILE A 279 9.00 -1.78 5.07
CA ILE A 279 7.65 -1.88 5.62
C ILE A 279 6.68 -1.76 4.45
N ASN A 280 5.86 -2.79 4.26
CA ASN A 280 4.82 -2.80 3.24
C ASN A 280 3.49 -2.41 3.89
N LEU A 281 2.70 -1.60 3.21
CA LEU A 281 1.28 -1.36 3.49
C LEU A 281 0.50 -1.83 2.26
N ASP A 282 -0.15 -2.97 2.40
CA ASP A 282 -0.87 -3.67 1.34
C ASP A 282 -2.38 -3.46 1.48
N LEU A 283 -3.03 -3.08 0.37
CA LEU A 283 -4.47 -2.96 0.25
C LEU A 283 -4.96 -4.05 -0.71
N ASP A 284 -5.14 -5.28 -0.22
CA ASP A 284 -5.56 -6.41 -1.06
C ASP A 284 -7.08 -6.40 -1.27
N ALA A 285 -7.50 -5.99 -2.47
CA ALA A 285 -8.87 -6.08 -2.94
C ALA A 285 -9.03 -7.30 -3.84
N TYR A 286 -9.95 -8.19 -3.50
CA TYR A 286 -10.09 -9.46 -4.21
C TYR A 286 -11.54 -9.84 -4.53
N ALA A 287 -11.69 -10.70 -5.52
CA ALA A 287 -12.94 -11.36 -5.89
C ALA A 287 -12.71 -12.87 -6.00
N VAL A 288 -13.59 -13.66 -5.41
CA VAL A 288 -13.64 -15.12 -5.55
C VAL A 288 -14.99 -15.49 -6.14
N SER A 289 -14.98 -16.22 -7.24
CA SER A 289 -16.17 -16.76 -7.89
C SER A 289 -16.09 -18.28 -7.85
N ASP A 290 -17.12 -18.91 -7.30
CA ASP A 290 -17.30 -20.36 -7.34
C ASP A 290 -18.45 -20.69 -8.31
N LEU A 291 -18.21 -21.67 -9.16
CA LEU A 291 -19.12 -22.15 -10.18
C LEU A 291 -19.22 -23.67 -10.06
N ASP A 292 -20.43 -24.17 -9.81
CA ASP A 292 -20.75 -25.59 -9.89
C ASP A 292 -22.08 -25.75 -10.61
N LEU A 293 -22.06 -25.77 -11.94
CA LEU A 293 -23.20 -26.03 -12.82
C LEU A 293 -23.02 -27.38 -13.51
N LYS A 294 -23.94 -28.31 -13.24
CA LYS A 294 -23.95 -29.65 -13.81
C LYS A 294 -25.22 -29.89 -14.59
N GLU A 295 -25.07 -30.54 -15.74
CA GLU A 295 -26.16 -31.16 -16.47
C GLU A 295 -26.59 -32.44 -15.74
N SER A 296 -27.87 -32.53 -15.42
CA SER A 296 -28.49 -33.72 -14.86
C SER A 296 -28.94 -34.67 -15.97
N PRO A 297 -28.94 -36.00 -15.75
CA PRO A 297 -29.42 -37.00 -16.73
C PRO A 297 -30.87 -36.82 -17.22
N SER A 298 -31.68 -36.00 -16.55
CA SER A 298 -33.03 -35.61 -16.98
C SER A 298 -33.08 -34.34 -17.84
N SER A 299 -31.96 -33.87 -18.41
CA SER A 299 -31.84 -32.56 -19.09
C SER A 299 -32.33 -31.40 -18.22
N SER A 300 -32.11 -31.53 -16.91
CA SER A 300 -32.26 -30.47 -15.92
C SER A 300 -30.91 -29.88 -15.57
N PHE A 301 -30.83 -28.58 -15.33
CA PHE A 301 -29.61 -27.97 -14.78
C PHE A 301 -29.70 -27.97 -13.25
N LEU A 302 -28.62 -28.41 -12.62
CA LEU A 302 -28.42 -28.38 -11.17
C LEU A 302 -27.11 -27.68 -10.89
N GLY A 303 -27.14 -26.65 -10.05
CA GLY A 303 -25.90 -25.99 -9.72
C GLY A 303 -26.02 -24.77 -8.83
N CYS A 304 -24.89 -24.40 -8.24
CA CYS A 304 -24.73 -23.19 -7.44
C CYS A 304 -23.65 -22.31 -8.05
N THR A 305 -23.80 -21.01 -7.85
CA THR A 305 -22.75 -20.04 -8.12
C THR A 305 -22.73 -19.02 -7.00
N SER A 306 -21.53 -18.62 -6.58
CA SER A 306 -21.32 -17.53 -5.64
C SER A 306 -20.19 -16.63 -6.11
N VAL A 307 -20.33 -15.34 -5.84
CA VAL A 307 -19.28 -14.35 -6.02
C VAL A 307 -19.13 -13.63 -4.68
N THR A 308 -17.92 -13.70 -4.13
CA THR A 308 -17.51 -13.05 -2.90
C THR A 308 -16.47 -12.00 -3.25
N THR A 309 -16.53 -10.83 -2.64
CA THR A 309 -15.44 -9.85 -2.73
C THR A 309 -14.95 -9.50 -1.35
N GLY A 310 -13.70 -9.05 -1.25
CA GLY A 310 -13.17 -8.60 0.02
C GLY A 310 -12.11 -7.53 -0.14
N LEU A 311 -11.81 -6.91 1.00
CA LEU A 311 -10.70 -5.99 1.16
C LEU A 311 -9.98 -6.36 2.46
N THR A 312 -8.66 -6.53 2.35
CA THR A 312 -7.77 -6.70 3.48
C THR A 312 -6.71 -5.61 3.43
N VAL A 313 -6.49 -4.93 4.56
CA VAL A 313 -5.45 -3.91 4.68
C VAL A 313 -4.50 -4.32 5.80
N ASN A 314 -3.27 -4.63 5.43
CA ASN A 314 -2.23 -5.04 6.37
C ASN A 314 -0.96 -4.23 6.14
N ALA A 315 -0.19 -4.02 7.20
CA ALA A 315 1.20 -3.62 7.10
C ALA A 315 2.11 -4.66 7.73
N GLY A 316 3.32 -4.83 7.20
CA GLY A 316 4.29 -5.81 7.69
C GLY A 316 5.71 -5.44 7.32
N ALA A 317 6.68 -5.95 8.08
CA ALA A 317 8.10 -5.83 7.77
C ALA A 317 8.61 -7.10 7.07
N ASP A 318 9.61 -6.95 6.20
CA ASP A 318 10.25 -8.09 5.50
C ASP A 318 11.59 -8.52 6.13
N ALA A 319 12.08 -7.76 7.10
CA ALA A 319 13.35 -7.98 7.77
C ALA A 319 13.32 -7.48 9.22
N SER A 320 14.35 -7.83 9.98
CA SER A 320 14.57 -7.24 11.31
C SER A 320 15.31 -5.92 11.21
N PHE A 321 14.91 -4.97 12.05
CA PHE A 321 15.49 -3.64 12.11
C PHE A 321 15.86 -3.33 13.55
N TYR A 322 17.12 -3.65 13.89
CA TYR A 322 17.63 -3.69 15.26
C TYR A 322 16.71 -4.56 16.16
N ASP A 323 16.56 -4.17 17.43
CA ASP A 323 15.62 -4.80 18.36
C ASP A 323 14.23 -4.13 18.35
N LEU A 324 13.96 -3.26 17.35
CA LEU A 324 12.74 -2.45 17.28
C LEU A 324 11.57 -3.23 16.66
N PHE A 325 11.85 -4.05 15.64
CA PHE A 325 10.89 -4.97 15.02
C PHE A 325 11.61 -6.07 14.21
N ASN A 326 10.85 -7.09 13.81
CA ASN A 326 11.29 -8.23 13.00
C ASN A 326 10.35 -8.52 11.81
N ASP A 327 10.71 -9.49 10.97
CA ASP A 327 9.96 -9.95 9.80
C ASP A 327 8.57 -10.55 10.11
N SER A 328 8.30 -10.88 11.38
CA SER A 328 6.97 -11.29 11.85
C SER A 328 6.10 -10.13 12.33
N THR A 329 6.66 -8.92 12.41
CA THR A 329 5.95 -7.73 12.90
C THR A 329 4.95 -7.27 11.85
N SER A 330 3.67 -7.31 12.22
CA SER A 330 2.57 -6.93 11.33
C SER A 330 1.46 -6.19 12.06
N VAL A 331 0.69 -5.41 11.29
CA VAL A 331 -0.47 -4.64 11.75
C VAL A 331 -1.60 -4.87 10.76
N ARG A 332 -2.74 -5.40 11.24
CA ARG A 332 -3.97 -5.47 10.42
C ARG A 332 -4.83 -4.25 10.69
N LEU A 333 -5.06 -3.44 9.66
CA LEU A 333 -5.91 -2.25 9.74
C LEU A 333 -7.37 -2.61 9.42
N TYR A 334 -7.58 -3.54 8.49
CA TYR A 334 -8.90 -3.95 8.05
C TYR A 334 -8.90 -5.35 7.45
N SER A 335 -10.01 -6.07 7.60
CA SER A 335 -10.28 -7.29 6.85
C SER A 335 -11.77 -7.56 6.88
N LYS A 336 -12.43 -7.49 5.71
CA LYS A 336 -13.80 -7.94 5.53
C LYS A 336 -13.98 -8.56 4.15
N ALA A 337 -14.87 -9.55 4.10
CA ALA A 337 -15.38 -10.16 2.89
C ALA A 337 -16.91 -10.03 2.87
N PHE A 338 -17.49 -9.98 1.67
CA PHE A 338 -18.91 -9.79 1.43
C PHE A 338 -19.35 -10.69 0.28
N ASP A 339 -20.46 -11.41 0.47
CA ASP A 339 -21.11 -12.14 -0.61
C ASP A 339 -21.82 -11.14 -1.53
N LEU A 340 -21.30 -10.93 -2.75
CA LEU A 340 -21.96 -10.10 -3.75
C LEU A 340 -23.16 -10.81 -4.37
N PHE A 341 -23.00 -12.11 -4.62
CA PHE A 341 -24.02 -12.91 -5.29
C PHE A 341 -23.94 -14.36 -4.83
N LYS A 342 -25.12 -14.97 -4.66
CA LYS A 342 -25.26 -16.40 -4.43
C LYS A 342 -26.57 -16.87 -5.04
N ALA A 343 -26.50 -17.81 -5.97
CA ALA A 343 -27.67 -18.39 -6.59
C ALA A 343 -27.52 -19.89 -6.78
N SER A 344 -28.64 -20.59 -6.69
CA SER A 344 -28.73 -22.03 -6.94
C SER A 344 -29.90 -22.30 -7.87
N VAL A 345 -29.69 -23.16 -8.86
CA VAL A 345 -30.72 -23.59 -9.81
C VAL A 345 -30.92 -25.09 -9.67
N SER A 346 -32.18 -25.50 -9.63
CA SER A 346 -32.61 -26.89 -9.75
C SER A 346 -33.89 -26.92 -10.56
N HIS A 347 -33.83 -27.19 -11.87
CA HIS A 347 -35.01 -27.09 -12.74
C HIS A 347 -35.20 -28.26 -13.68
N GLY A 348 -36.36 -28.94 -13.58
CA GLY A 348 -36.81 -29.96 -14.52
C GLY A 348 -37.33 -29.37 -15.82
N GLN A 349 -36.70 -29.78 -16.94
CA GLN A 349 -37.03 -29.73 -18.38
C GLN A 349 -37.90 -28.64 -19.04
N ASP A 350 -38.74 -27.86 -18.38
CA ASP A 350 -39.66 -26.94 -19.06
C ASP A 350 -39.02 -25.55 -19.20
N ASN A 351 -38.60 -25.23 -20.43
CA ASN A 351 -38.08 -23.95 -20.96
C ASN A 351 -36.64 -23.50 -20.64
N LEU A 352 -35.67 -24.06 -21.36
CA LEU A 352 -34.30 -23.52 -21.48
C LEU A 352 -34.24 -22.06 -21.97
N LEU A 353 -35.23 -21.59 -22.74
CA LEU A 353 -35.35 -20.18 -23.16
C LEU A 353 -35.73 -19.23 -22.00
N GLU A 354 -36.42 -19.72 -20.97
CA GLU A 354 -36.73 -18.93 -19.78
C GLU A 354 -35.55 -18.81 -18.82
N ILE A 355 -34.58 -19.72 -18.85
CA ILE A 355 -33.42 -19.70 -17.96
C ILE A 355 -32.41 -18.61 -18.38
N ALA A 356 -32.08 -18.51 -19.67
CA ALA A 356 -31.27 -17.41 -20.18
C ALA A 356 -31.94 -16.05 -19.93
N ALA A 357 -33.26 -15.97 -20.14
CA ALA A 357 -34.04 -14.78 -19.88
C ALA A 357 -34.19 -14.47 -18.37
N SER A 358 -34.24 -15.48 -17.49
CA SER A 358 -34.35 -15.27 -16.03
C SER A 358 -33.03 -14.83 -15.43
N VAL A 359 -31.89 -15.38 -15.85
CA VAL A 359 -30.57 -14.87 -15.41
C VAL A 359 -30.38 -13.42 -15.90
N GLN A 360 -30.74 -13.10 -17.15
CA GLN A 360 -30.70 -11.72 -17.66
C GLN A 360 -31.73 -10.77 -17.02
N ARG A 361 -32.91 -11.24 -16.60
CA ARG A 361 -33.95 -10.43 -15.96
C ARG A 361 -33.76 -10.26 -14.45
N ILE A 362 -33.14 -11.23 -13.78
CA ILE A 362 -32.86 -11.17 -12.33
C ILE A 362 -31.67 -10.26 -12.04
N PHE A 363 -30.69 -10.17 -12.95
CA PHE A 363 -29.51 -9.31 -12.80
C PHE A 363 -29.81 -7.83 -12.45
N PRO A 364 -30.68 -7.10 -13.19
CA PRO A 364 -31.00 -5.71 -12.85
C PRO A 364 -31.82 -5.56 -11.55
N LEU A 365 -32.61 -6.56 -11.16
CA LEU A 365 -33.41 -6.53 -9.93
C LEU A 365 -32.58 -6.82 -8.67
N LEU A 366 -31.50 -7.62 -8.78
CA LEU A 366 -30.56 -7.85 -7.69
C LEU A 366 -29.60 -6.67 -7.48
N LEU A 367 -29.24 -5.95 -8.55
CA LEU A 367 -28.48 -4.70 -8.46
C LEU A 367 -29.21 -3.66 -7.57
N GLN A 368 -30.53 -3.62 -7.63
CA GLN A 368 -31.38 -2.75 -6.82
C GLN A 368 -31.47 -3.20 -5.34
N ARG A 369 -31.25 -4.49 -5.06
CA ARG A 369 -31.24 -5.03 -3.68
C ARG A 369 -29.90 -4.80 -2.99
N SER A 370 -28.79 -4.88 -3.74
CA SER A 370 -27.44 -4.48 -3.29
C SER A 370 -27.39 -3.01 -2.85
N GLN A 371 -28.00 -2.10 -3.63
CA GLN A 371 -28.12 -0.68 -3.26
C GLN A 371 -28.90 -0.44 -1.96
N ASN A 372 -29.88 -1.29 -1.63
CA ASN A 372 -30.64 -1.18 -0.39
C ASN A 372 -29.88 -1.73 0.83
N LEU A 373 -28.98 -2.71 0.64
CA LEU A 373 -28.09 -3.22 1.71
C LEU A 373 -27.01 -2.21 2.10
N GLN A 374 -26.53 -1.39 1.14
CA GLN A 374 -25.64 -0.25 1.43
C GLN A 374 -26.30 0.80 2.34
N LEU A 375 -27.62 0.96 2.26
CA LEU A 375 -28.35 1.91 3.10
C LEU A 375 -28.46 1.45 4.57
N LEU A 376 -28.42 0.13 4.82
CA LEU A 376 -28.42 -0.42 6.19
C LEU A 376 -27.03 -0.35 6.83
N ALA A 377 -25.96 -0.52 6.05
CA ALA A 377 -24.58 -0.45 6.56
C ALA A 377 -24.10 0.98 6.91
N LEU A 378 -24.89 2.01 6.57
CA LEU A 378 -24.67 3.42 6.95
C LEU A 378 -25.42 3.83 8.24
N VAL A 379 -26.18 2.92 8.85
CA VAL A 379 -27.00 3.16 10.06
C VAL A 379 -26.45 2.43 11.31
N GLU A 380 -25.38 1.65 11.17
CA GLU A 380 -24.60 1.06 12.28
C GLU A 380 -23.16 1.60 12.26
#